data_AF-A0AA95ZIT5-F1
#
_entry.id   AF-A0AA95ZIT5-F1
#
_cell.length_a   1.000
_cell.length_b   1.000
_cell.length_c   1.000
_cell.angle_alpha   90.00
_cell.angle_beta   90.00
_cell.angle_gamma   90.00
#
_symmetry.space_group_name_H-M   'P 1'
#
loop_
_entity.id
_entity.type
_entity.pdbx_description
1 polymer ?
#
loop_
_entity_poly.entity_id
_entity_poly.type
_entity_poly.pdbx_seq_one_letter_code
_entity_poly.pdbx_strand_id
1 'polypeptide(L)'
;MTKKLVPGQGYTKEDWDAVDSPELTDEELAGLRPMKEALPDFYAAIQEEIRKRGPARTKEAISIRLDIDLVEKLRASGPGWQSRVNEALRDWLERPAA
;
A
#
# COMPACT_ATOMS: atom_id res chain seq x y z
N MET A 1 5.56 -4.85 -20.66
CA MET A 1 5.36 -6.03 -19.79
C MET A 1 3.87 -6.34 -19.74
N THR A 2 3.39 -7.31 -20.50
CA THR A 2 1.98 -7.74 -20.45
C THR A 2 1.76 -8.58 -19.19
N LYS A 3 0.95 -8.08 -18.24
CA LYS A 3 0.55 -8.84 -17.06
C LYS A 3 -0.26 -10.07 -17.49
N LYS A 4 0.08 -11.25 -16.95
CA LYS A 4 -0.71 -12.48 -17.14
C LYS A 4 -1.92 -12.47 -16.21
N LEU A 5 -3.03 -13.05 -16.66
CA LEU A 5 -4.22 -13.27 -15.83
C LEU A 5 -3.88 -14.14 -14.61
N VAL A 6 -4.32 -13.70 -13.43
CA VAL A 6 -4.22 -14.47 -12.18
C VAL A 6 -5.60 -15.06 -11.87
N PRO A 7 -5.78 -16.39 -11.88
CA PRO A 7 -7.06 -17.03 -11.56
C PRO A 7 -7.55 -16.72 -10.14
N GLY A 8 -8.87 -16.84 -9.90
CA GLY A 8 -9.48 -16.70 -8.58
C GLY A 8 -9.80 -15.26 -8.13
N GLN A 9 -9.72 -14.29 -9.05
CA GLN A 9 -10.03 -12.87 -8.79
C GLN A 9 -11.49 -12.48 -9.15
N GLY A 10 -12.37 -13.47 -9.33
CA GLY A 10 -13.79 -13.24 -9.64
C GLY A 10 -14.12 -13.03 -11.12
N TYR A 11 -13.14 -13.12 -12.02
CA TYR A 11 -13.31 -13.07 -13.49
C TYR A 11 -12.63 -14.29 -14.13
N THR A 12 -13.29 -14.89 -15.12
CA THR A 12 -12.75 -16.01 -15.89
C THR A 12 -11.77 -15.54 -16.96
N LYS A 13 -11.05 -16.48 -17.59
CA LYS A 13 -10.18 -16.14 -18.71
C LYS A 13 -11.01 -15.69 -19.91
N GLU A 14 -12.15 -16.33 -20.10
CA GLU A 14 -13.13 -16.03 -21.12
C GLU A 14 -13.66 -14.60 -20.96
N ASP A 15 -13.98 -14.17 -19.73
CA ASP A 15 -14.40 -12.78 -19.45
C ASP A 15 -13.29 -11.77 -19.79
N TRP A 16 -12.03 -12.13 -19.51
CA TRP A 16 -10.88 -11.27 -19.77
C TRP A 16 -10.57 -11.14 -21.26
N ASP A 17 -10.63 -12.25 -21.99
CA ASP A 17 -10.41 -12.31 -23.44
C ASP A 17 -11.58 -11.69 -24.23
N ALA A 18 -12.77 -11.56 -23.63
CA ALA A 18 -13.95 -10.93 -24.24
C ALA A 18 -13.96 -9.40 -24.14
N VAL A 19 -13.09 -8.79 -23.31
CA VAL A 19 -13.00 -7.33 -23.22
C VAL A 19 -12.31 -6.78 -24.46
N ASP A 20 -13.09 -6.10 -25.30
CA ASP A 20 -12.55 -5.23 -26.34
C ASP A 20 -12.23 -3.86 -25.74
N SER A 21 -10.96 -3.44 -25.81
CA SER A 21 -10.48 -2.15 -25.33
C SER A 21 -9.78 -1.42 -26.49
N PRO A 22 -10.56 -0.75 -27.36
CA PRO A 22 -9.97 0.06 -28.42
C PRO A 22 -9.13 1.20 -27.84
N GLU A 23 -8.14 1.65 -28.62
CA GLU A 23 -7.35 2.83 -28.27
C GLU A 23 -8.26 4.07 -28.22
N LEU A 24 -7.98 4.95 -27.25
CA LEU A 24 -8.72 6.19 -27.11
C LEU A 24 -8.44 7.12 -28.30
N THR A 25 -9.47 7.72 -28.88
CA THR A 25 -9.30 8.77 -29.90
C THR A 25 -8.81 10.08 -29.28
N ASP A 26 -8.23 10.96 -30.09
CA ASP A 26 -7.76 12.28 -29.63
C ASP A 26 -8.92 13.13 -29.10
N GLU A 27 -10.11 13.02 -29.70
CA GLU A 27 -11.31 13.72 -29.26
C GLU A 27 -11.82 13.21 -27.91
N GLU A 28 -11.82 11.89 -27.70
CA GLU A 28 -12.19 11.28 -26.42
C GLU A 28 -11.19 11.63 -25.31
N LEU A 29 -9.89 11.66 -25.65
CA LEU A 29 -8.84 12.06 -24.74
C LEU A 29 -9.00 13.53 -24.32
N ALA A 30 -9.31 14.41 -25.26
CA ALA A 30 -9.57 15.83 -25.00
C ALA A 30 -10.80 16.06 -24.11
N GLY A 31 -11.78 15.15 -24.15
CA GLY A 31 -12.98 15.19 -23.32
C GLY A 31 -12.82 14.67 -21.89
N LEU A 32 -11.64 14.13 -21.53
CA LEU A 32 -11.42 13.62 -20.18
C LEU A 32 -11.51 14.75 -19.14
N ARG A 33 -12.21 14.45 -18.05
CA ARG A 33 -12.36 15.36 -16.92
C ARG A 33 -11.63 14.83 -15.69
N PRO A 34 -11.09 15.71 -14.83
CA PRO A 34 -10.55 15.30 -13.55
C PRO A 34 -11.57 14.49 -12.74
N MET A 35 -11.10 13.44 -12.06
CA MET A 35 -11.98 12.58 -11.22
C MET A 35 -12.76 13.39 -10.18
N LYS A 36 -12.15 14.43 -9.61
CA LYS A 36 -12.80 15.36 -8.67
C LYS A 36 -14.05 16.05 -9.25
N GLU A 37 -14.11 16.22 -10.57
CA GLU A 37 -15.22 16.87 -11.28
C GLU A 37 -16.22 15.84 -11.82
N ALA A 38 -15.72 14.71 -12.33
CA ALA A 38 -16.57 13.66 -12.89
C ALA A 38 -17.28 12.82 -11.81
N LEU A 39 -16.65 12.62 -10.65
CA LEU A 39 -17.12 11.77 -9.54
C LEU A 39 -16.85 12.43 -8.18
N PRO A 40 -17.55 13.52 -7.84
CA PRO A 40 -17.24 14.33 -6.66
C PRO A 40 -17.37 13.56 -5.34
N ASP A 41 -18.43 12.76 -5.17
CA ASP A 41 -18.67 12.00 -3.93
C ASP A 41 -17.61 10.91 -3.70
N PHE A 42 -17.23 10.21 -4.78
CA PHE A 42 -16.19 9.18 -4.72
C PHE A 42 -14.82 9.80 -4.41
N TYR A 43 -14.52 10.93 -5.04
CA TYR A 43 -13.30 11.68 -4.74
C TYR A 43 -13.27 12.12 -3.27
N ALA A 44 -14.38 12.63 -2.73
CA ALA A 44 -14.49 13.03 -1.33
C ALA A 44 -14.26 11.85 -0.37
N ALA A 45 -14.84 10.68 -0.67
CA ALA A 45 -14.64 9.46 0.11
C ALA A 45 -13.17 9.02 0.13
N ILE A 46 -12.48 9.06 -1.02
CA ILE A 46 -11.03 8.76 -1.08
C ILE A 46 -10.23 9.75 -0.23
N GLN A 47 -10.52 11.04 -0.33
CA GLN A 47 -9.81 12.06 0.45
C GLN A 47 -10.02 11.89 1.95
N GLU A 48 -11.22 11.51 2.38
CA GLU A 48 -11.51 11.21 3.78
C GLU A 48 -10.67 10.03 4.28
N GLU A 49 -10.57 8.96 3.50
CA GLU A 49 -9.75 7.79 3.83
C GLU A 49 -8.25 8.11 3.87
N ILE A 50 -7.76 8.92 2.95
CA ILE A 50 -6.37 9.42 2.98
C ILE A 50 -6.14 10.22 4.27
N ARG A 51 -7.08 11.10 4.63
CA ARG A 51 -6.98 11.91 5.86
C ARG A 51 -6.95 11.03 7.11
N LYS A 52 -7.77 9.97 7.18
CA LYS A 52 -7.78 9.02 8.31
C LYS A 52 -6.47 8.25 8.45
N ARG A 53 -5.83 7.89 7.33
CA ARG A 53 -4.52 7.23 7.35
C ARG A 53 -3.40 8.14 7.88
N GLY A 54 -3.62 9.46 7.83
CA GLY A 54 -2.64 10.46 8.23
C GLY A 54 -1.46 10.54 7.25
N PRO A 55 -0.52 11.48 7.47
CA PRO A 55 0.70 11.53 6.68
C PRO A 55 1.44 10.21 6.78
N ALA A 56 2.03 9.76 5.67
CA ALA A 56 2.92 8.60 5.68
C ALA A 56 4.00 8.86 6.74
N ARG A 57 3.97 8.13 7.86
CA ARG A 57 5.02 8.22 8.87
C ARG A 57 6.34 7.86 8.18
N THR A 58 7.20 8.84 7.98
CA THR A 58 8.51 8.65 7.35
C THR A 58 9.37 7.83 8.31
N LYS A 59 9.52 6.53 8.01
CA LYS A 59 10.49 5.68 8.68
C LYS A 59 11.84 5.88 7.98
N GLU A 60 12.86 6.19 8.75
CA GLU A 60 14.23 6.20 8.24
C GLU A 60 14.77 4.76 8.23
N ALA A 61 15.21 4.28 7.07
CA ALA A 61 15.81 2.96 6.93
C ALA A 61 17.30 3.04 7.28
N ILE A 62 17.65 2.62 8.48
CA ILE A 62 19.04 2.54 8.94
C ILE A 62 19.54 1.09 8.95
N SER A 63 20.86 0.91 8.83
CA SER A 63 21.51 -0.39 9.03
C SER A 63 21.99 -0.51 10.47
N ILE A 64 21.49 -1.50 11.21
CA ILE A 64 21.93 -1.83 12.57
C ILE A 64 22.36 -3.29 12.63
N ARG A 65 23.36 -3.60 13.47
CA ARG A 65 23.74 -4.98 13.77
C ARG A 65 23.03 -5.42 15.05
N LEU A 66 22.38 -6.58 14.99
CA LEU A 66 21.74 -7.24 16.12
C LEU A 66 22.31 -8.65 16.21
N ASP A 67 22.28 -9.23 17.42
CA ASP A 67 22.69 -10.61 17.63
C ASP A 67 21.82 -11.57 16.80
N ILE A 68 22.45 -12.62 16.30
CA ILE A 68 21.81 -13.55 15.35
C ILE A 68 20.59 -14.24 15.97
N ASP A 69 20.69 -14.68 17.22
CA ASP A 69 19.61 -15.37 17.93
C ASP A 69 18.42 -14.43 18.19
N LEU A 70 18.68 -13.14 18.39
CA LEU A 70 17.64 -12.12 18.53
C LEU A 70 16.88 -11.94 17.21
N VAL A 71 17.59 -11.82 16.09
CA VAL A 71 16.98 -11.68 14.76
C VAL A 71 16.12 -12.90 14.41
N GLU A 72 16.59 -14.10 14.75
CA GLU A 72 15.84 -15.34 14.53
C GLU A 72 14.52 -15.36 15.32
N LYS A 73 14.57 -15.04 16.63
CA LYS A 73 13.38 -14.95 17.49
C LYS A 73 12.39 -13.91 16.97
N LEU A 74 12.88 -12.75 16.53
CA LEU A 74 12.05 -11.70 15.96
C LEU A 74 11.36 -12.17 14.68
N ARG A 75 12.09 -12.76 13.72
CA ARG A 75 11.50 -13.28 12.48
C ARG A 75 10.48 -14.38 12.74
N ALA A 76 10.76 -15.28 13.69
CA ALA A 76 9.86 -16.36 14.09
C ALA A 76 8.55 -15.85 14.71
N SER A 77 8.53 -14.64 15.27
CA SER A 77 7.29 -14.02 15.80
C SER A 77 6.27 -13.64 14.71
N GLY A 78 6.60 -13.83 13.43
CA GLY A 78 5.68 -13.70 12.31
C GLY A 78 5.62 -12.29 11.71
N PRO A 79 4.64 -12.04 10.80
CA PRO A 79 4.51 -10.75 10.13
C PRO A 79 4.46 -9.57 11.10
N GLY A 80 5.06 -8.45 10.69
CA GLY A 80 5.12 -7.23 11.51
C GLY A 80 6.19 -7.22 12.60
N TRP A 81 7.13 -8.17 12.63
CA TRP A 81 8.20 -8.19 13.65
C TRP A 81 9.05 -6.92 13.66
N GLN A 82 9.34 -6.32 12.50
CA GLN A 82 10.07 -5.05 12.42
C GLN A 82 9.29 -3.90 13.07
N SER A 83 7.95 -3.89 12.94
CA SER A 83 7.10 -2.91 13.63
C SER A 83 7.15 -3.13 15.14
N ARG A 84 7.13 -4.38 15.61
CA ARG A 84 7.30 -4.69 17.05
C ARG A 84 8.66 -4.25 17.59
N VAL A 85 9.74 -4.40 16.82
CA VAL A 85 11.07 -3.86 17.17
C VAL A 85 11.00 -2.34 17.32
N ASN A 86 10.38 -1.64 16.37
CA ASN A 86 10.24 -0.19 16.44
C ASN A 86 9.49 0.26 17.70
N GLU A 87 8.38 -0.40 18.05
CA GLU A 87 7.62 -0.05 19.26
C GLU A 87 8.42 -0.34 20.53
N ALA A 88 9.12 -1.49 20.62
CA ALA A 88 9.97 -1.80 21.76
C ALA A 88 11.09 -0.76 21.98
N LEU A 89 11.65 -0.21 20.90
CA LEU A 89 12.64 0.86 20.98
C LEU A 89 12.02 2.18 21.45
N ARG A 90 10.78 2.51 21.06
CA ARG A 90 10.06 3.68 21.58
C ARG A 90 9.80 3.53 23.07
N ASP A 91 9.24 2.39 23.48
CA ASP A 91 8.95 2.09 24.89
C ASP A 91 10.23 2.16 25.74
N TRP A 92 11.35 1.67 25.19
CA TRP A 92 12.65 1.75 25.87
C TRP A 92 13.14 3.19 26.05
N LEU A 93 12.94 4.08 25.07
CA LEU A 93 13.31 5.49 25.15
C LEU A 93 12.39 6.31 26.07
N GLU A 94 11.10 5.95 26.17
CA GLU A 94 10.13 6.63 27.04
C GLU A 94 10.29 6.24 28.51
N ARG A 95 10.96 5.12 28.79
CA ARG A 95 11.34 4.75 30.15
C ARG A 95 12.46 5.68 30.64
N PRO A 96 12.25 6.45 31.72
CA PRO A 96 13.34 7.25 32.29
C PRO A 96 14.47 6.30 32.72
N ALA A 97 15.70 6.64 32.32
CA ALA A 97 16.88 5.94 32.79
C ALA A 97 16.90 5.99 34.32
N ALA A 98 16.99 4.82 34.96
CA ALA A 98 17.15 4.68 36.40
C ALA A 98 18.50 5.21 36.87
#